data_AF-A0A6G3UJE2-F1
#
_entry.id   AF-A0A6G3UJE2-F1
#
_cell.length_a   1.000
_cell.length_b   1.000
_cell.length_c   1.000
_cell.angle_alpha   90.00
_cell.angle_beta   90.00
_cell.angle_gamma   90.00
#
_symmetry.space_group_name_H-M   'P 1'
#
loop_
_entity.id
_entity.type
_entity.pdbx_description
1 polymer ?
#
loop_
_entity_poly.entity_id
_entity_poly.type
_entity_poly.pdbx_seq_one_letter_code
_entity_poly.pdbx_strand_id
1 'polypeptide(L)'
;MTVSVQSLRFADAREAADLAAFLERLLHYDRAAAVRLQAGGGALAVFGRPPSFDVLAIRTARLAEPHDFDVTVSAGDLLESLPAEGPGAGALPAPVTGPPWAGVLPPRGGWRERPGL
;
A
#
# COMPACT_ATOMS: atom_id res chain seq x y z
N MET A 1 -13.25 -15.13 -17.13
CA MET A 1 -13.12 -13.75 -16.60
C MET A 1 -11.64 -13.43 -16.56
N THR A 2 -11.13 -12.63 -17.48
CA THR A 2 -9.73 -12.21 -17.48
C THR A 2 -9.58 -11.08 -16.47
N VAL A 3 -8.86 -11.34 -15.39
CA VAL A 3 -8.49 -10.29 -14.42
C VAL A 3 -7.47 -9.41 -15.13
N SER A 4 -7.81 -8.13 -15.35
CA SER A 4 -6.84 -7.16 -15.85
C SER A 4 -5.75 -7.04 -14.78
N VAL A 5 -4.52 -7.42 -15.12
CA VAL A 5 -3.36 -7.21 -14.25
C VAL A 5 -3.08 -5.71 -14.27
N GLN A 6 -3.52 -5.00 -13.23
CA GLN A 6 -3.13 -3.60 -13.04
C GLN A 6 -1.67 -3.58 -12.61
N SER A 7 -0.83 -2.81 -13.32
CA SER A 7 0.58 -2.65 -12.98
C SER A 7 0.80 -1.29 -12.32
N LEU A 8 1.32 -1.29 -11.08
CA LEU A 8 1.67 -0.09 -10.34
C LEU A 8 3.04 0.42 -10.77
N ARG A 9 3.06 1.54 -11.48
CA ARG A 9 4.30 2.27 -11.81
C ARG A 9 4.55 3.35 -10.78
N PHE A 10 5.69 3.26 -10.10
CA PHE A 10 6.13 4.26 -9.12
C PHE A 10 6.83 5.45 -9.80
N ALA A 11 6.75 6.63 -9.20
CA ALA A 11 7.34 7.84 -9.75
C ALA A 11 8.88 7.78 -9.79
N ASP A 12 9.51 7.13 -8.81
CA ASP A 12 10.93 6.79 -8.83
C ASP A 12 11.23 5.53 -8.00
N ALA A 13 12.46 5.02 -8.09
CA ALA A 13 12.86 3.77 -7.45
C ALA A 13 12.83 3.83 -5.91
N ARG A 14 12.94 5.01 -5.30
CA ARG A 14 12.91 5.14 -3.83
C ARG A 14 11.52 4.88 -3.27
N GLU A 15 10.48 5.28 -4.01
CA GLU A 15 9.09 5.02 -3.64
C GLU A 15 8.82 3.50 -3.50
N ALA A 16 9.35 2.70 -4.44
CA ALA A 16 9.25 1.25 -4.40
C ALA A 16 10.07 0.63 -3.25
N ALA A 17 11.31 1.12 -3.06
CA ALA A 17 12.20 0.64 -1.99
C ALA A 17 11.65 0.94 -0.59
N ASP A 18 11.11 2.14 -0.37
CA ASP A 18 10.50 2.55 0.90
C ASP A 18 9.24 1.72 1.19
N LEU A 19 8.44 1.43 0.17
CA LEU A 19 7.29 0.53 0.30
C LEU A 19 7.73 -0.90 0.63
N ALA A 20 8.75 -1.42 -0.05
CA ALA A 20 9.29 -2.75 0.23
C ALA A 20 9.76 -2.88 1.69
N ALA A 21 10.56 -1.93 2.18
CA ALA A 21 11.02 -1.91 3.56
C ALA A 21 9.88 -1.83 4.59
N PHE A 22 8.79 -1.15 4.25
CA PHE A 22 7.59 -1.12 5.09
C PHE A 22 6.88 -2.48 5.14
N LEU A 23 6.70 -3.13 4.00
CA LEU A 23 6.07 -4.44 3.91
C LEU A 23 6.91 -5.52 4.61
N GLU A 24 8.22 -5.52 4.40
CA GLU A 24 9.16 -6.41 5.10
C GLU A 24 9.02 -6.31 6.61
N ARG A 25 8.87 -5.09 7.14
CA ARG A 25 8.69 -4.86 8.56
C ARG A 25 7.32 -5.32 9.08
N LEU A 26 6.25 -5.21 8.29
CA LEU A 26 4.97 -5.81 8.64
C LEU A 26 5.08 -7.33 8.68
N LEU A 27 5.69 -7.92 7.64
CA LEU A 27 5.89 -9.37 7.49
C LEU A 27 6.82 -9.96 8.56
N HIS A 28 7.74 -9.15 9.09
CA HIS A 28 8.56 -9.53 10.23
C HIS A 28 7.71 -9.82 11.48
N TYR A 29 6.66 -9.03 11.74
CA TYR A 29 5.77 -9.24 12.88
C TYR A 29 4.63 -10.24 12.59
N ASP A 30 4.11 -10.25 11.36
CA ASP A 30 3.04 -11.14 10.93
C ASP A 30 3.24 -11.59 9.48
N ARG A 31 3.60 -12.86 9.29
CA ARG A 31 3.81 -13.45 7.95
C ARG A 31 2.54 -13.51 7.10
N ALA A 32 1.38 -13.45 7.72
CA ALA A 32 0.07 -13.43 7.05
C ALA A 32 -0.49 -12.00 6.93
N ALA A 33 0.33 -10.97 7.14
CA ALA A 33 -0.11 -9.59 7.11
C ALA A 33 -0.82 -9.26 5.79
N ALA A 34 -1.98 -8.62 5.89
CA ALA A 34 -2.66 -7.97 4.78
C ALA A 34 -2.45 -6.46 4.85
N VAL A 35 -2.47 -5.79 3.69
CA VAL A 35 -2.43 -4.33 3.60
C VAL A 35 -3.60 -3.82 2.78
N ARG A 36 -4.16 -2.68 3.18
CA ARG A 36 -5.18 -1.98 2.41
C ARG A 36 -4.53 -0.90 1.57
N LEU A 37 -4.75 -0.97 0.27
CA LEU A 37 -4.21 -0.10 -0.74
C LEU A 37 -5.28 0.87 -1.22
N GLN A 38 -4.97 2.15 -1.18
CA GLN A 38 -5.86 3.22 -1.62
C GLN A 38 -5.10 4.12 -2.60
N ALA A 39 -5.39 3.99 -3.88
CA ALA A 39 -4.85 4.89 -4.90
C ALA A 39 -5.81 6.07 -5.14
N GLY A 40 -5.26 7.21 -5.54
CA GLY A 40 -6.01 8.38 -5.94
C GLY A 40 -5.12 9.63 -5.97
N GLY A 41 -5.46 10.59 -6.84
CA GLY A 41 -4.74 11.87 -6.90
C GLY A 41 -3.24 11.76 -7.22
N GLY A 42 -2.81 10.69 -7.89
CA GLY A 42 -1.40 10.43 -8.22
C GLY A 42 -0.57 9.79 -7.11
N ALA A 43 -1.18 9.38 -6.01
CA ALA A 43 -0.51 8.70 -4.90
C ALA A 43 -1.19 7.36 -4.57
N LEU A 44 -0.41 6.49 -3.92
CA LEU A 44 -0.85 5.25 -3.31
C LEU A 44 -0.64 5.35 -1.80
N ALA A 45 -1.71 5.18 -1.04
CA ALA A 45 -1.64 4.96 0.40
C ALA A 45 -1.70 3.45 0.70
N VAL A 46 -0.75 2.96 1.49
CA VAL A 46 -0.65 1.57 1.94
C VAL A 46 -0.79 1.55 3.46
N PHE A 47 -1.90 0.98 3.92
CA PHE A 47 -2.21 0.84 5.34
C PHE A 47 -1.89 -0.58 5.80
N GLY A 48 -1.29 -0.70 6.98
CA GLY A 48 -1.07 -1.95 7.67
C GLY A 48 -1.18 -1.78 9.18
N ARG A 49 -1.40 -2.88 9.89
CA ARG A 49 -1.47 -2.89 11.34
C ARG A 49 -0.51 -3.94 11.89
N PRO A 50 0.64 -3.52 12.47
CA PRO A 50 1.50 -4.44 13.21
C PRO A 50 0.73 -5.04 14.40
N PRO A 51 0.78 -6.37 14.64
CA PRO A 51 -0.01 -7.01 15.69
C PRO A 51 0.34 -6.54 17.10
N SER A 52 1.59 -6.15 17.35
CA SER A 52 2.06 -5.75 18.69
C SER A 52 1.77 -4.29 19.05
N PHE A 53 1.27 -3.50 18.10
CA PHE A 53 1.07 -2.07 18.26
C PHE A 53 -0.37 -1.78 17.87
N ASP A 54 -1.20 -1.28 18.79
CA ASP A 54 -2.59 -0.87 18.51
C ASP A 54 -2.66 0.42 17.66
N VAL A 55 -1.91 0.43 16.56
CA VAL A 55 -1.68 1.56 15.69
C VAL A 55 -1.96 1.15 14.25
N LEU A 56 -2.51 2.08 13.49
CA LEU A 56 -2.55 1.97 12.04
C LEU A 56 -1.30 2.63 11.48
N ALA A 57 -0.47 1.87 10.80
CA ALA A 57 0.70 2.39 10.10
C ALA A 57 0.33 2.66 8.64
N ILE A 58 0.81 3.79 8.11
CA ILE A 58 0.64 4.17 6.71
C ILE A 58 1.99 4.46 6.07
N ARG A 59 2.13 4.03 4.82
CA ARG A 59 3.13 4.54 3.89
C ARG A 59 2.46 5.03 2.63
N THR A 60 2.96 6.14 2.11
CA THR A 60 2.49 6.73 0.86
C THR A 60 3.58 6.63 -0.18
N ALA A 61 3.21 6.31 -1.40
CA ALA A 61 4.11 6.30 -2.55
C ALA A 61 3.53 7.13 -3.69
N ARG A 62 4.36 7.90 -4.39
CA ARG A 62 3.94 8.60 -5.61
C ARG A 62 3.90 7.61 -6.78
N LEU A 63 2.82 7.67 -7.56
CA LEU A 63 2.66 6.89 -8.78
C LEU A 63 3.07 7.73 -9.99
N ALA A 64 3.65 7.08 -11.00
CA ALA A 64 3.97 7.72 -12.28
C ALA A 64 2.71 8.05 -13.09
N GLU A 65 1.64 7.28 -12.88
CA GLU A 65 0.35 7.43 -13.56
C GLU A 65 -0.79 7.43 -12.53
N PRO A 66 -1.86 8.21 -12.75
CA PRO A 66 -2.99 8.24 -11.85
C PRO A 66 -3.74 6.90 -11.87
N HIS A 67 -4.04 6.40 -10.68
CA HIS A 67 -4.86 5.20 -10.47
C HIS A 67 -5.98 5.52 -9.49
N ASP A 68 -7.12 4.85 -9.65
CA ASP A 68 -8.26 4.94 -8.74
C ASP A 68 -8.72 3.52 -8.38
N PHE A 69 -8.36 3.08 -7.18
CA PHE A 69 -8.77 1.81 -6.62
C PHE A 69 -8.65 1.80 -5.10
N ASP A 70 -9.39 0.89 -4.47
CA ASP A 70 -9.32 0.59 -3.04
C ASP A 70 -9.47 -0.92 -2.86
N VAL A 71 -8.37 -1.59 -2.52
CA VAL A 71 -8.33 -3.05 -2.39
C VAL A 71 -7.51 -3.47 -1.18
N THR A 72 -7.79 -4.65 -0.64
CA THR A 72 -6.93 -5.29 0.37
C THR A 72 -6.21 -6.45 -0.27
N VAL A 73 -4.90 -6.57 -0.06
CA VAL A 73 -4.05 -7.62 -0.63
C VAL A 73 -3.15 -8.23 0.44
N SER A 74 -2.56 -9.39 0.13
CA SER A 74 -1.45 -9.96 0.90
C SER A 74 -0.24 -9.02 0.86
N ALA A 75 0.38 -8.75 2.01
CA ALA A 75 1.61 -7.96 2.07
C ALA A 75 2.80 -8.71 1.43
N GLY A 76 2.82 -10.04 1.53
CA GLY A 76 3.84 -10.89 0.93
C GLY A 76 3.78 -10.84 -0.60
N ASP A 77 2.60 -11.11 -1.16
CA ASP A 77 2.37 -11.10 -2.61
C ASP A 77 2.65 -9.70 -3.18
N LEU A 78 2.30 -8.64 -2.45
CA LEU A 78 2.62 -7.27 -2.85
C LEU A 78 4.12 -7.05 -2.86
N LEU A 79 4.85 -7.46 -1.81
CA LEU A 79 6.31 -7.32 -1.75
C LEU A 79 7.00 -8.07 -2.90
N GLU A 80 6.58 -9.31 -3.19
CA GLU A 80 7.10 -10.11 -4.30
C GLU A 80 6.83 -9.47 -5.67
N SER A 81 5.75 -8.70 -5.79
CA SER A 81 5.41 -7.99 -7.03
C SER A 81 6.23 -6.71 -7.26
N LEU A 82 6.88 -6.15 -6.24
CA LEU A 82 7.61 -4.89 -6.37
C LEU A 82 8.89 -5.07 -7.20
N PRO A 83 9.27 -4.07 -8.01
CA PRO A 83 10.52 -4.13 -8.76
C PRO A 83 11.72 -4.11 -7.80
N ALA A 84 12.66 -5.03 -8.01
CA ALA A 84 13.89 -5.10 -7.20
C ALA A 84 14.81 -3.88 -7.43
N GLU A 85 14.87 -3.35 -8.66
CA GLU A 85 15.68 -2.19 -9.03
C GLU A 85 15.00 -1.33 -10.10
N GLY A 86 15.15 -0.01 -10.00
CA GLY A 86 14.69 0.97 -11.00
C GLY A 86 13.17 1.27 -10.99
N PRO A 87 12.72 2.19 -11.87
CA PRO A 87 11.30 2.47 -12.05
C PRO A 87 10.63 1.34 -12.82
N GLY A 88 10.28 0.26 -12.12
CA GLY A 88 9.52 -0.87 -12.65
C GLY A 88 8.02 -0.77 -12.35
N ALA A 89 7.24 -1.61 -13.00
CA ALA A 89 5.81 -1.76 -12.73
C ALA A 89 5.58 -3.04 -11.94
N GLY A 90 5.05 -2.93 -10.71
CA GLY A 90 4.68 -4.11 -9.92
C GLY A 90 3.25 -4.54 -10.22
N ALA A 91 3.01 -5.83 -10.46
CA ALA A 91 1.64 -6.32 -10.68
C ALA A 91 0.83 -6.23 -9.37
N LEU A 92 -0.34 -5.62 -9.40
CA LEU A 92 -1.23 -5.59 -8.24
C LEU A 92 -1.71 -7.03 -7.94
N PRO A 93 -1.48 -7.56 -6.73
CA PRO A 93 -1.93 -8.90 -6.36
C PRO A 93 -3.45 -9.02 -6.36
N ALA A 94 -3.94 -10.26 -6.36
CA ALA A 94 -5.37 -10.52 -6.24
C ALA A 94 -5.91 -9.99 -4.90
N PRO A 95 -7.11 -9.36 -4.89
CA PRO A 95 -7.73 -8.94 -3.64
C PRO A 95 -8.02 -10.11 -2.72
N VAL A 96 -7.80 -9.90 -1.42
CA VAL A 96 -8.13 -10.85 -0.35
C VAL A 96 -9.19 -10.27 0.58
N THR A 97 -9.87 -11.13 1.33
CA THR A 97 -10.70 -10.69 2.45
C THR A 97 -9.78 -10.09 3.52
N GLY A 98 -9.95 -8.80 3.78
CA GLY A 98 -9.13 -8.08 4.75
C GLY A 98 -9.47 -8.38 6.21
N PRO A 99 -8.52 -8.16 7.13
CA PRO A 99 -8.77 -8.19 8.57
C PRO A 99 -9.76 -7.09 9.01
N PRO A 100 -10.42 -7.22 10.17
CA PRO A 100 -11.46 -6.26 10.60
C PRO A 100 -11.01 -4.80 10.63
N TRP A 101 -9.74 -4.52 10.96
CA TRP A 101 -9.22 -3.15 10.98
C TRP A 101 -9.22 -2.49 9.60
N ALA A 102 -9.18 -3.26 8.51
CA ALA A 102 -9.17 -2.74 7.15
C ALA A 102 -10.47 -1.99 6.79
N GLY A 103 -11.54 -2.15 7.57
CA GLY A 103 -12.77 -1.36 7.46
C GLY A 103 -12.75 -0.02 8.23
N VAL A 104 -11.68 0.28 8.98
CA VAL A 104 -11.59 1.43 9.88
C VAL A 104 -10.36 2.27 9.53
N LEU A 105 -10.44 2.97 8.39
CA LEU A 105 -9.39 3.88 7.92
C LEU A 105 -9.71 5.34 8.24
N PRO A 106 -8.71 6.22 8.37
CA PRO A 106 -8.91 7.66 8.45
C PRO A 106 -9.70 8.18 7.23
N PRO A 107 -10.47 9.27 7.37
CA PRO A 107 -11.17 9.86 6.24
C PRO A 107 -10.18 10.30 5.15
N ARG A 108 -10.60 10.26 3.87
CA ARG A 108 -9.74 10.68 2.75
C ARG A 108 -9.67 12.19 2.55
N GLY A 109 -10.60 12.92 3.14
CA GLY A 109 -10.77 14.36 2.96
C GLY A 109 -11.34 15.02 4.21
N GLY A 110 -11.63 16.32 4.10
CA GLY A 110 -12.04 17.12 5.26
C GLY A 110 -10.88 17.48 6.20
N TRP A 111 -9.65 17.09 5.84
CA TRP A 111 -8.43 17.52 6.50
C TRP A 111 -8.21 19.01 6.26
N ARG A 112 -7.78 19.70 7.31
CA ARG A 112 -7.35 21.10 7.25
C ARG A 112 -5.98 21.18 7.87
N GLU A 113 -5.06 21.82 7.16
CA GLU A 113 -3.75 22.14 7.70
C GLU A 113 -3.92 22.94 9.00
N ARG A 114 -3.16 22.57 10.03
CA ARG A 114 -3.14 23.24 11.31
C ARG A 114 -1.75 23.85 11.48
N PRO A 115 -1.63 25.18 11.51
CA PRO A 115 -0.32 25.82 11.68
C PRO A 115 0.39 25.31 12.94
N GLY A 116 1.64 24.86 12.80
CA GLY A 116 2.48 24.43 13.93
C GLY A 116 2.39 22.95 14.32
N LEU A 117 1.71 22.12 13.51
CA LEU A 117 1.84 20.65 13.50
C LEU A 117 2.54 20.24 12.20
#